data_AF-A0A915Q279-F1
#
_entry.id   AF-A0A915Q279-F1
#
_cell.length_a   1.000
_cell.length_b   1.000
_cell.length_c   1.000
_cell.angle_alpha   90.00
_cell.angle_beta   90.00
_cell.angle_gamma   90.00
#
_symmetry.space_group_name_H-M   'P 1'
#
loop_
_entity.id
_entity.type
_entity.pdbx_description
1 polymer ?
#
loop_
_entity_poly.entity_id
_entity_poly.type
_entity_poly.pdbx_seq_one_letter_code
_entity_poly.pdbx_strand_id
1 'polypeptide(L)'
;MLLELWNKGVLWDKLLGVHYLALTSVQYSNEAGPGKWFQIDQELETRNGQTVGTSRPTGHSLLVDVRFELPYDAQGDDAEELQAKLQALNRLIEVGVNFSFISIFISILEIY
;
A
#
# COMPACT_ATOMS: atom_id res chain seq x y z
N MET A 1 -9.00 -2.77 5.16
CA MET A 1 -7.90 -3.76 5.26
C MET A 1 -8.21 -4.73 6.39
N LEU A 2 -7.90 -6.01 6.23
CA LEU A 2 -8.02 -7.00 7.30
C LEU A 2 -6.63 -7.33 7.86
N LEU A 3 -6.54 -7.34 9.19
CA LEU A 3 -5.38 -7.83 9.92
C LEU A 3 -5.74 -9.19 10.49
N GLU A 4 -4.97 -10.22 10.16
CA GLU A 4 -5.22 -11.58 10.64
C GLU A 4 -4.07 -12.06 11.51
N LEU A 5 -4.40 -12.61 12.68
CA LEU A 5 -3.43 -13.21 13.57
C LEU A 5 -3.50 -14.73 13.46
N TRP A 6 -2.45 -15.33 12.91
CA TRP A 6 -2.34 -16.77 12.73
C TRP A 6 -1.33 -17.38 13.69
N ASN A 7 -1.70 -18.49 14.32
CA ASN A 7 -0.78 -19.33 15.07
C ASN A 7 -0.28 -20.46 14.18
N LYS A 8 1.04 -20.56 14.02
CA LYS A 8 1.66 -21.56 13.16
C LYS A 8 1.48 -22.97 13.74
N GLY A 9 0.97 -23.89 12.94
CA GLY A 9 0.85 -25.30 13.33
C GLY A 9 1.81 -26.21 12.56
N VAL A 10 1.77 -27.50 12.90
CA VAL A 10 2.60 -28.53 12.25
C VAL A 10 2.05 -28.92 10.89
N LEU A 11 0.73 -29.05 10.78
CA LEU A 11 0.03 -29.45 9.55
C LEU A 11 -0.83 -28.33 8.95
N TRP A 12 -1.42 -27.49 9.80
CA TRP A 12 -2.19 -26.32 9.39
C TRP A 12 -2.06 -25.21 10.44
N ASP A 13 -2.16 -23.97 9.98
CA ASP A 13 -2.17 -22.81 10.85
C ASP A 13 -3.58 -22.57 11.41
N LYS A 14 -3.64 -22.02 12.62
CA LYS A 14 -4.91 -21.69 13.30
C LYS A 14 -5.09 -20.19 13.34
N LEU A 15 -6.17 -19.69 12.74
CA LEU A 15 -6.58 -18.31 12.92
C LEU A 15 -6.95 -18.07 14.39
N LEU A 16 -6.26 -17.13 15.03
CA LEU A 16 -6.57 -16.67 16.39
C LEU A 16 -7.60 -15.56 16.37
N GLY A 17 -7.59 -14.72 15.33
CA GLY A 17 -8.65 -13.76 15.07
C GLY A 17 -8.26 -12.70 14.04
N VAL A 18 -9.13 -11.72 13.89
CA VAL A 18 -9.10 -10.68 12.86
C VAL A 18 -9.35 -9.28 13.43
N HIS A 19 -8.89 -8.25 12.73
CA HIS A 19 -9.29 -6.86 12.97
C HIS A 19 -9.56 -6.15 11.64
N TYR A 20 -10.66 -5.41 11.56
CA TYR A 20 -10.98 -4.61 10.38
C TYR A 20 -10.49 -3.17 10.56
N LEU A 21 -9.49 -2.79 9.75
CA LEU A 21 -8.99 -1.41 9.69
C LEU A 21 -9.56 -0.71 8.45
N ALA A 22 -10.45 0.26 8.67
CA ALA A 22 -10.96 1.11 7.61
C ALA A 22 -9.83 1.95 6.98
N LEU A 23 -9.69 1.93 5.66
CA LEU A 23 -8.62 2.70 4.99
C LEU A 23 -8.80 4.22 5.18
N THR A 24 -10.03 4.69 5.38
CA THR A 24 -10.34 6.10 5.67
C THR A 24 -9.78 6.58 7.01
N SER A 25 -9.39 5.68 7.92
CA SER A 25 -8.74 6.04 9.19
C SER A 25 -7.20 5.95 9.12
N VAL A 26 -6.64 5.52 7.98
CA VAL A 26 -5.20 5.45 7.74
C VAL A 26 -4.71 6.81 7.25
N GLN A 27 -3.66 7.33 7.89
CA GLN A 27 -3.07 8.63 7.59
C GLN A 27 -2.00 8.55 6.51
N TYR A 28 -1.75 9.67 5.83
CA TYR A 28 -0.60 9.81 4.95
C TYR A 28 0.63 10.27 5.75
N SER A 29 1.78 9.62 5.56
CA SER A 29 3.06 9.97 6.18
C SER A 29 4.21 9.24 5.49
N ASN A 30 5.33 9.93 5.31
CA ASN A 30 6.59 9.31 4.86
C ASN A 30 7.44 8.79 6.04
N GLU A 31 7.08 9.13 7.28
CA GLU A 31 7.80 8.72 8.48
C GLU A 31 7.08 7.57 9.20
N ALA A 32 7.87 6.67 9.78
CA ALA A 32 7.36 5.59 10.62
C ALA A 32 6.78 6.14 11.92
N GLY A 33 5.58 5.67 12.27
CA GLY A 33 4.87 6.07 13.47
C GLY A 33 5.12 5.13 14.65
N PRO A 34 4.66 5.50 15.85
CA PRO A 34 4.70 4.64 17.03
C PRO A 34 3.74 3.44 16.97
N GLY A 35 2.87 3.39 15.95
CA GLY A 35 1.81 2.40 15.81
C GLY A 35 0.64 2.61 16.78
N LYS A 36 -0.40 1.79 16.63
CA LYS A 36 -1.58 1.75 17.51
C LYS A 36 -1.87 0.30 17.90
N TRP A 37 -2.30 0.11 19.14
CA TRP A 37 -2.78 -1.19 19.61
C TRP A 37 -4.19 -1.45 19.11
N PHE A 38 -4.37 -2.58 18.42
CA PHE A 38 -5.66 -3.06 17.94
C PHE A 38 -6.00 -4.38 18.61
N GLN A 39 -7.21 -4.46 19.17
CA GLN A 39 -7.75 -5.71 19.67
C GLN A 39 -8.06 -6.65 18.50
N ILE A 40 -7.80 -7.93 18.70
CA ILE A 40 -8.14 -8.98 17.75
C ILE A 40 -9.42 -9.69 18.19
N ASP A 41 -10.31 -9.89 17.24
CA ASP A 41 -11.67 -10.36 17.41
C ASP A 41 -11.91 -11.67 16.64
N GLN A 42 -12.94 -12.44 16.98
CA GLN A 42 -13.18 -13.75 16.34
C GLN A 42 -14.00 -13.64 15.05
N GLU A 43 -14.85 -12.62 14.92
CA GLU A 43 -15.85 -12.55 13.85
C GLU A 43 -15.75 -11.24 13.06
N LEU A 44 -16.04 -11.32 11.76
CA LEU A 44 -16.24 -10.16 10.91
C LEU A 44 -17.70 -9.72 10.97
N GLU A 45 -17.92 -8.43 11.14
CA GLU A 45 -19.24 -7.84 11.04
C GLU A 45 -19.48 -7.37 9.61
N THR A 46 -20.60 -7.81 9.03
CA THR A 46 -20.96 -7.48 7.66
C THR A 46 -22.34 -6.84 7.63
N ARG A 47 -22.49 -5.76 6.86
CA ARG A 47 -23.77 -5.10 6.60
C ARG A 47 -23.94 -4.93 5.10
N ASN A 48 -25.07 -5.40 4.56
CA ASN A 48 -25.35 -5.35 3.11
C ASN A 48 -24.22 -5.95 2.24
N GLY A 49 -23.59 -7.03 2.72
CA GLY A 49 -22.48 -7.69 2.03
C GLY A 49 -21.12 -6.98 2.14
N GLN A 50 -21.01 -5.87 2.87
CA GLN A 50 -19.75 -5.17 3.12
C GLN A 50 -19.28 -5.35 4.55
N THR A 51 -17.99 -5.63 4.74
CA THR A 51 -17.38 -5.67 6.08
C THR A 51 -17.38 -4.27 6.67
N VAL A 52 -17.96 -4.14 7.87
CA VAL A 52 -18.07 -2.86 8.59
C VAL A 52 -17.25 -2.84 9.88
N GLY A 53 -16.79 -4.00 10.36
CA GLY A 53 -16.07 -4.11 11.61
C GLY A 53 -15.75 -5.56 11.98
N THR A 54 -15.40 -5.75 13.24
CA THR A 54 -15.16 -7.06 13.87
C THR A 54 -15.81 -7.12 15.25
N SER A 55 -16.06 -8.33 15.74
CA SER A 55 -16.62 -8.53 17.07
C SER A 55 -16.22 -9.86 17.71
N ARG A 56 -16.59 -10.01 18.99
CA ARG A 56 -16.17 -11.09 19.92
C ARG A 56 -14.67 -11.03 20.23
N PRO A 57 -14.28 -10.21 21.22
CA PRO A 57 -12.90 -10.06 21.66
C PRO A 57 -12.24 -11.40 21.96
N THR A 58 -11.02 -11.61 21.43
CA THR A 58 -10.21 -12.80 21.75
C THR A 58 -9.35 -12.61 23.01
N GLY A 59 -9.14 -11.35 23.41
CA GLY A 59 -8.14 -10.96 24.43
C GLY A 59 -6.73 -10.75 23.87
N HIS A 60 -6.48 -11.03 22.58
CA HIS A 60 -5.22 -10.71 21.92
C HIS A 60 -5.22 -9.27 21.39
N SER A 61 -4.03 -8.69 21.20
CA SER A 61 -3.86 -7.37 20.59
C SER A 61 -2.59 -7.31 19.74
N LEU A 62 -2.62 -6.50 18.68
CA LEU A 62 -1.47 -6.23 17.80
C LEU A 62 -1.11 -4.76 17.85
N LEU A 63 0.19 -4.44 17.94
CA LEU A 63 0.70 -3.09 17.72
C LEU A 63 1.01 -2.94 16.23
N VAL A 64 0.31 -2.04 15.55
CA VAL A 64 0.42 -1.89 14.10
C VAL A 64 0.60 -0.42 13.72
N ASP A 65 1.64 -0.14 12.92
CA ASP A 65 1.82 1.13 12.23
C ASP A 65 1.43 0.96 10.76
N VAL A 66 0.39 1.67 10.32
CA VAL A 66 -0.09 1.67 8.93
C VAL A 66 -0.20 3.11 8.48
N ARG A 67 0.39 3.40 7.31
CA ARG A 67 0.37 4.71 6.69
C ARG A 67 0.33 4.58 5.18
N PHE A 68 -0.30 5.54 4.53
CA PHE A 68 -0.09 5.78 3.10
C PHE A 68 1.15 6.64 2.93
N GLU A 69 2.02 6.30 2.00
CA GLU A 69 3.09 7.22 1.61
C GLU A 69 2.49 8.43 0.89
N LEU A 70 3.10 9.60 1.08
CA LEU A 70 2.70 10.77 0.33
C LEU A 70 3.01 10.52 -1.16
N PRO A 71 2.14 10.96 -2.07
CA PRO A 71 2.47 10.93 -3.49
C PRO A 71 3.77 11.70 -3.72
N TYR A 72 4.56 11.26 -4.69
CA TYR A 72 5.76 11.97 -5.09
C TYR A 72 5.38 13.39 -5.52
N ASP A 73 5.77 14.37 -4.70
CA ASP A 73 5.49 15.78 -4.96
C ASP A 73 6.64 16.34 -5.80
N ALA A 74 6.52 16.20 -7.12
CA ALA A 74 7.38 16.91 -8.04
C ALA A 74 6.97 18.40 -8.00
N GLN A 75 7.42 19.16 -7.00
CA GLN A 75 7.30 20.62 -6.99
C GLN A 75 8.68 21.26 -7.02
N GLY A 76 8.75 22.40 -7.71
CA GLY A 76 9.98 23.19 -7.84
C GLY A 76 10.94 22.65 -8.90
N ASP A 77 12.24 22.89 -8.67
CA ASP A 77 13.32 22.64 -9.64
C ASP A 77 13.37 21.18 -10.11
N ASP A 78 13.03 20.22 -9.25
CA ASP A 78 13.04 18.78 -9.58
C ASP A 78 11.97 18.41 -10.61
N ALA A 79 10.83 19.11 -10.60
CA ALA A 79 9.74 18.87 -11.55
C ALA A 79 10.06 19.46 -12.92
N GLU A 80 10.61 20.67 -12.94
CA GLU A 80 11.04 21.33 -14.17
C GLU A 80 12.23 20.60 -14.81
N GLU A 81 13.20 20.15 -14.01
CA GLU A 81 14.32 19.35 -14.48
C GLU A 81 13.86 17.99 -15.02
N LEU A 82 12.96 17.31 -14.30
CA LEU A 82 12.36 16.06 -14.77
C LEU A 82 11.60 16.28 -16.08
N GLN A 83 10.81 17.34 -16.18
CA GLN A 83 10.08 17.69 -17.39
C GLN A 83 11.02 18.03 -18.56
N ALA A 84 12.12 18.74 -18.31
CA ALA A 84 13.14 19.04 -19.31
C ALA A 84 13.84 17.76 -19.80
N LYS A 85 14.20 16.84 -18.88
CA LYS A 85 14.78 15.53 -19.21
C LYS A 85 13.82 14.68 -20.05
N LEU A 86 12.53 14.64 -19.69
CA LEU A 86 11.51 13.92 -20.45
C LEU A 86 11.31 14.51 -21.85
N GLN A 87 11.29 15.84 -21.99
CA GLN A 87 11.20 16.50 -23.29
C GLN A 87 12.44 16.23 -24.17
N ALA A 88 13.63 16.22 -23.58
CA ALA A 88 14.86 15.87 -24.30
C ALA A 88 14.81 14.42 -24.81
N LEU A 89 14.36 13.47 -23.99
CA LEU A 89 14.15 12.08 -24.40
C LEU A 89 13.13 11.96 -25.54
N ASN A 90 11.97 12.62 -25.43
CA ASN A 90 10.94 12.59 -26.47
C ASN A 90 11.46 13.13 -27.81
N ARG A 91 12.23 14.23 -27.79
CA ARG A 91 12.85 14.77 -29.01
C ARG A 91 13.83 13.80 -29.65
N LEU A 92 14.62 13.07 -28.85
CA LEU A 92 15.55 12.07 -29.38
C LEU A 92 14.82 10.86 -30.01
N ILE A 93 13.67 10.48 -29.45
CA ILE A 93 12.79 9.44 -29.99
C ILE A 93 12.12 9.93 -31.29
N GLU A 94 11.62 11.17 -31.32
CA GLU A 94 10.99 11.78 -32.51
C GLU A 94 11.96 12.00 -33.68
N VAL A 95 13.22 12.33 -33.39
CA VAL A 95 14.29 12.49 -34.39
C VAL A 95 14.78 11.12 -34.92
N GLY A 96 14.21 10.01 -34.44
CA GLY A 96 14.48 8.69 -34.98
C GLY A 96 15.88 8.18 -34.61
N VAL A 97 16.41 8.58 -33.45
CA VAL A 97 17.58 7.91 -32.90
C VAL A 97 17.13 6.50 -32.52
N ASN A 98 17.50 5.53 -33.34
CA ASN A 98 17.32 4.10 -33.07
C ASN A 98 18.14 3.74 -31.83
N PHE A 99 17.59 4.01 -30.65
CA PHE A 99 18.11 3.46 -29.41
C PHE A 99 17.71 2.00 -29.37
N SER A 100 18.54 1.16 -29.99
CA SER A 100 18.57 -0.31 -29.85
C SER A 100 18.73 -0.78 -28.38
N PHE A 101 18.60 0.10 -27.38
CA PHE A 101 18.80 -0.20 -25.97
C PHE A 101 17.65 0.25 -25.05
N ILE A 102 16.60 0.92 -25.55
CA ILE A 102 15.43 1.26 -24.73
C ILE A 102 14.35 0.19 -24.97
N SER A 103 14.60 -1.02 -24.46
CA SER A 103 13.55 -2.05 -24.32
C SER A 103 13.37 -2.50 -22.87
N ILE A 104 13.80 -1.70 -21.90
CA ILE A 104 13.61 -2.00 -20.48
C ILE A 104 13.08 -0.73 -19.83
N PHE A 105 11.92 -0.82 -19.17
CA PHE A 105 11.15 0.25 -18.49
C PHE A 105 9.90 0.83 -19.17
N ILE A 106 9.23 0.08 -20.05
CA ILE A 106 7.76 0.19 -20.18
C ILE A 106 7.17 -1.19 -19.89
N SER A 107 7.20 -1.58 -18.61
CA SER A 107 6.41 -2.71 -18.10
C SER A 107 5.97 -2.52 -16.64
N ILE A 108 6.14 -1.32 -16.06
CA ILE A 108 5.80 -1.05 -14.65
C ILE A 108 4.74 0.07 -14.53
N LEU A 109 3.99 0.35 -15.60
CA LEU A 109 2.87 1.30 -15.53
C LEU A 109 1.61 0.81 -16.27
N GLU A 110 1.36 -0.50 -16.24
CA GLU A 110 0.05 -1.09 -16.51
C GLU A 110 -0.21 -2.21 -15.49
N ILE A 111 -0.32 -1.83 -14.21
CA ILE A 111 -1.15 -2.57 -13.25
C ILE A 111 -1.86 -1.52 -12.39
N TYR A 112 -2.95 -0.98 -12.93
CA TYR A 112 -4.19 -0.66 -12.20
C TYR A 112 -5.36 -0.78 -13.18
#